data_AF-A0AAU1EWR7-F1
#
_entry.id   AF-A0AAU1EWR7-F1
#
_cell.length_a   1.000
_cell.length_b   1.000
_cell.length_c   1.000
_cell.angle_alpha   90.00
_cell.angle_beta   90.00
_cell.angle_gamma   90.00
#
_symmetry.space_group_name_H-M   'P 1'
#
loop_
_entity.id
_entity.type
_entity.pdbx_description
1 polymer ?
#
loop_
_entity_poly.entity_id
_entity_poly.type
_entity_poly.pdbx_seq_one_letter_code
_entity_poly.pdbx_strand_id
1 'polypeptide(L)' 'MTTTVYYNNSCSYPVYVTIHMHDKNGQNNHCLTVPKNTKGSKKFQQGLSGTFERISKGC' A
#
# COMPACT_ATOMS: atom_id res chain seq x y z
N MET A 1 12.69 7.11 -6.37
CA MET A 1 12.57 6.35 -5.13
C MET A 1 11.42 5.37 -5.25
N THR A 2 11.53 4.22 -4.61
CA THR A 2 10.48 3.19 -4.62
C THR A 2 10.25 2.68 -3.22
N THR A 3 8.99 2.52 -2.85
CA THR A 3 8.61 1.94 -1.55
C THR A 3 8.01 0.56 -1.78
N THR A 4 8.51 -0.43 -1.05
CA THR A 4 7.95 -1.78 -1.08
C THR A 4 7.14 -2.00 0.19
N VAL A 5 5.83 -2.24 0.03
CA VAL A 5 4.94 -2.58 1.13
C VAL A 5 4.83 -4.10 1.20
N TYR A 6 5.24 -4.68 2.31
CA TYR A 6 5.07 -6.10 2.61
C TYR A 6 3.76 -6.31 3.37
N TYR A 7 3.03 -7.37 3.05
CA TYR A 7 1.76 -7.68 3.70
C TYR A 7 1.64 -9.18 3.98
N ASN A 8 0.90 -9.49 5.04
CA ASN A 8 0.51 -10.83 5.43
C ASN A 8 -0.93 -10.79 5.93
N ASN A 9 -1.87 -11.29 5.13
CA ASN A 9 -3.26 -11.43 5.53
C ASN A 9 -3.49 -12.86 6.00
N SER A 10 -3.48 -13.05 7.32
CA SER A 10 -3.82 -14.32 7.97
C SER A 10 -5.32 -14.47 8.25
N CYS A 11 -6.16 -13.53 7.79
CA CYS A 11 -7.61 -13.66 7.89
C CYS A 11 -8.14 -14.64 6.83
N SER A 12 -9.30 -15.23 7.12
CA SER A 12 -10.04 -16.12 6.22
C SER A 12 -10.79 -15.38 5.10
N TYR A 13 -10.69 -14.05 5.04
CA TYR A 13 -11.35 -13.16 4.08
C TYR A 13 -10.36 -12.13 3.50
N PRO A 14 -10.62 -11.58 2.30
CA PRO A 14 -9.78 -10.53 1.73
C PRO A 14 -9.86 -9.24 2.55
N VAL A 15 -8.74 -8.55 2.69
CA VAL A 15 -8.65 -7.26 3.40
C VAL A 15 -8.30 -6.17 2.40
N TYR A 16 -9.07 -5.09 2.43
CA TYR A 16 -8.83 -3.89 1.62
C TYR A 16 -8.06 -2.88 2.45
N VAL A 17 -6.96 -2.37 1.92
CA VAL A 17 -6.17 -1.32 2.56
C VAL A 17 -5.88 -0.20 1.56
N THR A 18 -5.79 1.01 2.08
CA THR A 18 -5.29 2.18 1.35
C THR A 18 -3.89 2.50 1.84
N ILE A 19 -2.98 2.63 0.88
CA ILE A 19 -1.61 3.09 1.08
C ILE A 19 -1.58 4.59 0.76
N HIS A 20 -1.30 5.42 1.76
CA HIS A 20 -1.21 6.88 1.64
C HIS A 20 0.24 7.26 1.40
N MET A 21 0.50 7.91 0.28
CA MET A 21 1.83 8.35 -0.13
C MET A 21 1.76 9.81 -0.59
N HIS A 22 2.86 10.52 -0.48
CA HIS A 22 2.99 11.87 -0.99
C HIS A 22 4.08 11.89 -2.06
N ASP A 23 3.76 12.32 -3.28
CA ASP A 23 4.72 12.49 -4.36
C ASP A 23 4.82 13.96 -4.78
N LYS A 24 5.59 14.27 -5.83
CA LYS A 24 5.76 15.66 -6.31
C LYS A 24 4.45 16.35 -6.73
N ASN A 25 3.41 15.58 -7.02
CA ASN A 25 2.10 16.06 -7.45
C ASN A 25 1.10 16.13 -6.27
N GLY A 26 1.51 15.80 -5.05
CA GLY A 26 0.68 15.83 -3.85
C GLY A 26 0.38 14.44 -3.28
N GLN A 27 -0.72 14.34 -2.51
CA GLN A 27 -1.13 13.09 -1.88
C GLN A 27 -1.71 12.11 -2.91
N ASN A 28 -1.24 10.87 -2.86
CA ASN A 28 -1.57 9.80 -3.77
C ASN A 28 -1.95 8.54 -2.98
N ASN A 29 -3.18 8.08 -3.20
CA ASN A 29 -3.76 6.97 -2.46
C ASN A 29 -3.85 5.75 -3.36
N HIS A 30 -3.25 4.64 -2.91
CA HIS A 30 -3.28 3.39 -3.64
C HIS A 30 -4.06 2.33 -2.89
N CYS A 31 -5.05 1.78 -3.57
CA CYS A 31 -5.83 0.69 -3.04
C CYS A 31 -5.14 -0.64 -3.30
N LEU A 32 -5.07 -1.45 -2.24
CA LEU A 32 -4.52 -2.79 -2.28
C LEU A 32 -5.53 -3.75 -1.66
N THR A 33 -6.02 -4.68 -2.48
CA THR A 33 -6.74 -5.85 -2.01
C THR A 33 -5.72 -6.92 -1.64
N VAL A 34 -5.69 -7.30 -0.37
CA VAL A 34 -4.85 -8.40 0.14
C VAL A 34 -5.71 -9.66 0.25
N PRO A 35 -5.51 -10.68 -0.61
CA PRO A 35 -6.31 -11.91 -0.57
C PRO A 35 -6.17 -12.64 0.76
N LYS A 36 -7.17 -13.47 1.11
CA LYS A 36 -7.14 -14.30 2.32
C LYS A 36 -5.91 -15.22 2.34
N ASN A 37 -5.41 -15.53 3.54
CA ASN A 37 -4.28 -16.45 3.76
C ASN A 37 -3.06 -16.22 2.85
N THR A 38 -2.78 -14.95 2.52
CA THR A 38 -1.74 -14.61 1.53
C THR A 38 -0.72 -13.66 2.15
N LYS A 39 0.56 -13.95 1.91
CA LYS A 39 1.68 -13.06 2.15
C LYS A 39 2.28 -12.61 0.82
N GLY A 40 2.78 -11.38 0.77
CA GLY A 40 3.37 -10.85 -0.45
C GLY A 40 3.95 -9.46 -0.25
N SER A 41 4.26 -8.81 -1.36
CA SER A 41 4.69 -7.43 -1.35
C SER A 41 4.20 -6.72 -2.61
N LYS A 42 4.04 -5.41 -2.53
CA LYS A 42 3.78 -4.55 -3.69
C LYS A 42 4.73 -3.36 -3.67
N LYS A 43 5.34 -3.13 -4.83
CA LYS A 43 6.27 -2.02 -5.05
C LYS A 43 5.50 -0.84 -5.62
N PHE A 44 5.67 0.33 -5.00
CA PHE A 44 5.11 1.60 -5.42
C PHE A 44 6.24 2.52 -5.90
N GLN A 45 6.05 3.13 -7.06
CA GLN A 45 6.98 4.10 -7.63
C GLN A 45 6.49 5.51 -7.26
N GLN A 46 7.29 6.24 -6.48
CA GLN A 46 6.89 7.55 -5.92
C GLN A 46 7.76 8.71 -6.45
N GLY A 47 8.67 8.46 -7.39
CA GLY A 47 9.62 9.48 -7.85
C GLY A 47 10.69 9.82 -6.80
N LEU A 48 11.52 10.84 -7.01
CA LEU A 48 12.64 11.19 -6.11
C LEU A 48 12.21 11.88 -4.81
N SER A 49 11.08 12.60 -4.83
CA SER A 49 10.51 13.34 -3.69
C SER A 49 9.36 12.59 -3.01
N GLY A 50 9.21 11.31 -3.32
CA GLY A 50 8.13 10.47 -2.82
C GLY A 50 8.34 10.02 -1.39
N THR A 51 7.31 10.13 -0.55
CA THR A 51 7.31 9.66 0.84
C THR A 51 6.10 8.79 1.13
N PHE A 52 6.28 7.83 2.03
CA PHE A 52 5.21 7.01 2.56
C PHE A 52 4.66 7.65 3.84
N GLU A 53 3.35 7.77 3.97
CA GLU A 53 2.73 8.38 5.14
C GLU A 53 2.17 7.31 6.08
N ARG A 54 1.23 6.50 5.59
CA ARG A 54 0.50 5.53 6.43
C ARG A 54 -0.25 4.48 5.61
N ILE A 55 -0.73 3.46 6.32
CA ILE A 55 -1.70 2.49 5.83
C ILE A 55 -2.99 2.67 6.61
N SER A 56 -4.13 2.67 5.93
CA SER A 56 -5.44 2.59 6.57
C SER A 56 -6.22 1.40 6.05
N LYS A 57 -7.15 0.92 6.87
CA LYS A 57 -8.13 -0.08 6.44
C LYS A 57 -9.14 0.57 5.49
N GLY A 58 -9.59 -0.19 4.50
CA GLY A 58 -10.58 0.23 3.52
C GLY A 58 -9.98 0.88 2.28
N CYS A 59 -10.75 0.76 1.20
CA CYS A 59 -10.77 1.51 -0.04
C CYS A 59 -12.24 1.36 -0.53
#